data_AF-A0A813EN47-F1
#
_entry.id   AF-A0A813EN47-F1
#
_cell.length_a   1.000
_cell.length_b   1.000
_cell.length_c   1.000
_cell.angle_alpha   90.00
_cell.angle_beta   90.00
_cell.angle_gamma   90.00
#
_symmetry.space_group_name_H-M   'P 1'
#
loop_
_entity.id
_entity.type
_entity.pdbx_description
1 polymer ?
#
loop_
_entity_poly.entity_id
_entity_poly.type
_entity_poly.pdbx_seq_one_letter_code
_entity_poly.pdbx_strand_id
1 'polypeptide(L)'
;MAIAHSSSDICLQSRTFSALHSLQRPGLPVHQRGVSLATVMDFGGRHFGPHASEKDHDALSFPTEKYATFISHSWRTGRMAKYAALLYYTSLVPALCAGLAAGILAFALQVKGILPPFGFMPRHETPGSEWCMVMGGCTCFATLVMWARIIDLAESTRGTKASYFFDRLCINQSDVELKMAGIDSIGAYLRNSDSMLVLWAPEYFTRLWCVFELAVFLEKSSNAKFNSLLQNSHAEMRQASVGAMMDLRRNISATEINNEVATSAQRTRHESHDTKLKIIPVQMSVFCMGALVIAYVGEVCDGAVHFLAPEIHNPFVASALFLVCVGISRLCRRYIQDRLELNKQIAQFTVSQAECSAPQDREFIKAVITCLYSETLSEIDGIAAFEHVLRSRVQQNVDKILGSRLHVPWRLSMCVMFSTSLHALDVVAALLIQSHLADSRAFAEEPARQAAKSFAHTCLVPAFLYCSIVTSCLLPERKSKLAEFASNAMFVFVMSCFVCVCVLIIIGRIYKMRTLVSIPLNLTFGLVLLSGPSCCNYVSCWFSARMHGGPSSKQEVGQEASKECNQEPGEHESTEETDLEEDDGEDVLEPREPQGAACTYIINIMAPPPKADEPSLMTTQEAVCSVYI
;
A
#
# COMPACT_ATOMS: atom_id res chain seq x y z
N MET A 1 18.73 26.22 -46.25
CA MET A 1 18.75 25.46 -44.97
C MET A 1 17.75 25.95 -43.92
N ALA A 2 17.23 27.19 -43.96
CA ALA A 2 16.22 27.67 -42.98
C ALA A 2 14.76 27.20 -43.21
N ILE A 3 14.44 26.60 -44.36
CA ILE A 3 13.06 26.16 -44.69
C ILE A 3 12.78 24.71 -44.25
N ALA A 4 13.83 23.91 -43.98
CA ALA A 4 13.68 22.51 -43.57
C ALA A 4 13.27 22.34 -42.09
N HIS A 5 13.54 23.31 -41.21
CA HIS A 5 13.11 23.27 -39.81
C HIS A 5 11.62 23.62 -39.60
N SER A 6 10.99 24.32 -40.55
CA SER A 6 9.57 24.69 -40.46
C SER A 6 8.62 23.49 -40.68
N SER A 7 9.07 22.46 -41.41
CA SER A 7 8.20 21.32 -41.77
C SER A 7 8.01 20.32 -40.62
N SER A 8 8.97 20.23 -39.69
CA SER A 8 8.83 19.39 -38.47
C SER A 8 7.88 20.02 -37.45
N ASP A 9 7.88 21.35 -37.32
CA ASP A 9 7.02 22.07 -36.38
C ASP A 9 5.55 22.06 -36.81
N ILE A 10 5.30 22.13 -38.13
CA ILE A 10 3.94 22.04 -38.69
C ILE A 10 3.36 20.62 -38.53
N CYS A 11 4.18 19.58 -38.61
CA CYS A 11 3.74 18.19 -38.40
C CYS A 11 3.44 17.89 -36.93
N LEU A 12 4.23 18.46 -36.00
CA LEU A 12 3.95 18.37 -34.57
C LEU A 12 2.65 19.13 -34.23
N GLN A 13 2.49 20.35 -34.73
CA GLN A 13 1.26 21.13 -34.57
C GLN A 13 0.04 20.40 -35.15
N SER A 14 0.16 19.75 -36.31
CA SER A 14 -0.93 18.99 -36.95
C SER A 14 -1.38 17.78 -36.13
N ARG A 15 -0.47 17.07 -35.45
CA ARG A 15 -0.83 15.95 -34.56
C ARG A 15 -1.45 16.42 -33.26
N THR A 16 -0.93 17.51 -32.67
CA THR A 16 -1.59 18.18 -31.53
C THR A 16 -2.99 18.64 -31.94
N PHE A 17 -3.15 19.14 -33.17
CA PHE A 17 -4.43 19.59 -33.73
C PHE A 17 -5.43 18.44 -33.97
N SER A 18 -4.96 17.26 -34.41
CA SER A 18 -5.82 16.09 -34.66
C SER A 18 -6.27 15.40 -33.36
N ALA A 19 -5.41 15.38 -32.34
CA ALA A 19 -5.76 14.99 -30.96
C ALA A 19 -6.73 15.98 -30.29
N LEU A 20 -6.73 17.25 -30.73
CA LEU A 20 -7.67 18.27 -30.28
C LEU A 20 -9.00 18.25 -31.03
N HIS A 21 -9.02 17.79 -32.28
CA HIS A 21 -10.22 17.67 -33.11
C HIS A 21 -11.06 16.42 -32.78
N SER A 22 -10.49 15.41 -32.11
CA SER A 22 -11.22 14.27 -31.53
C SER A 22 -12.11 14.68 -30.34
N LEU A 23 -11.85 15.85 -29.73
CA LEU A 23 -12.60 16.44 -28.60
C LEU A 23 -13.88 17.21 -29.03
N GLN A 24 -14.18 17.28 -30.33
CA GLN A 24 -15.14 18.25 -30.91
C GLN A 24 -16.53 17.72 -31.33
N ARG A 25 -16.87 16.41 -31.21
CA ARG A 25 -18.20 15.94 -31.65
C ARG A 25 -19.30 16.13 -30.58
N PRO A 26 -20.40 16.86 -30.88
CA PRO A 26 -21.55 16.97 -30.00
C PRO A 26 -22.41 15.70 -30.06
N GLY A 27 -22.35 14.97 -28.96
CA GLY A 27 -22.82 13.62 -28.65
C GLY A 27 -22.01 13.23 -27.41
N LEU A 28 -22.45 12.34 -26.51
CA LEU A 28 -21.63 11.94 -25.35
C LEU A 28 -20.17 11.72 -25.79
N PRO A 29 -19.13 12.19 -25.05
CA PRO A 29 -17.75 11.89 -25.40
C PRO A 29 -17.64 10.37 -25.51
N VAL A 30 -17.43 9.89 -26.73
CA VAL A 30 -17.95 8.59 -27.20
C VAL A 30 -17.41 7.41 -26.38
N HIS A 31 -16.37 7.58 -25.55
CA HIS A 31 -15.76 6.47 -24.81
C HIS A 31 -15.32 6.80 -23.38
N GLN A 32 -16.05 7.61 -22.61
CA GLN A 32 -15.84 7.58 -21.15
C GLN A 32 -16.36 6.27 -20.57
N ARG A 33 -15.45 5.32 -20.35
CA ARG A 33 -15.75 3.98 -19.85
C ARG A 33 -15.09 3.78 -18.49
N GLY A 34 -15.80 3.12 -17.59
CA GLY A 34 -15.30 2.66 -16.29
C GLY A 34 -15.31 1.14 -16.21
N VAL A 35 -14.65 0.62 -15.20
CA VAL A 35 -14.60 -0.82 -14.91
C VAL A 35 -14.90 -1.06 -13.43
N SER A 36 -15.43 -2.23 -13.06
CA SER A 36 -15.59 -2.55 -11.64
C SER A 36 -14.26 -2.97 -11.03
N LEU A 37 -14.12 -2.78 -9.71
CA LEU A 37 -12.93 -3.22 -8.99
C LEU A 37 -12.71 -4.74 -9.12
N ALA A 38 -13.79 -5.52 -9.09
CA ALA A 38 -13.75 -6.96 -9.31
C ALA A 38 -13.04 -7.30 -10.63
N THR A 39 -13.45 -6.68 -11.74
CA THR A 39 -12.85 -6.90 -13.04
C THR A 39 -11.37 -6.47 -13.09
N VAL A 40 -10.98 -5.35 -12.46
CA VAL A 40 -9.56 -4.96 -12.34
C VAL A 40 -8.74 -6.03 -11.60
N MET A 41 -9.33 -6.63 -10.57
CA MET A 41 -8.69 -7.63 -9.71
C MET A 41 -8.74 -9.07 -10.25
N ASP A 42 -9.41 -9.30 -11.38
CA ASP A 42 -9.65 -10.64 -11.91
C ASP A 42 -8.38 -11.46 -12.17
N PHE A 43 -8.45 -12.75 -11.82
CA PHE A 43 -7.37 -13.73 -12.00
C PHE A 43 -6.00 -13.23 -11.50
N GLY A 44 -5.97 -12.65 -10.30
CA GLY A 44 -4.74 -12.12 -9.70
C GLY A 44 -4.25 -10.84 -10.38
N GLY A 45 -5.19 -10.01 -10.85
CA GLY A 45 -4.88 -8.77 -11.57
C GLY A 45 -4.34 -9.03 -12.97
N ARG A 46 -4.86 -10.01 -13.71
CA ARG A 46 -4.38 -10.39 -15.07
C ARG A 46 -4.20 -9.19 -16.00
N HIS A 47 -5.03 -8.17 -15.83
CA HIS A 47 -5.04 -6.95 -16.63
C HIS A 47 -3.84 -6.02 -16.39
N PHE A 48 -3.04 -6.25 -15.34
CA PHE A 48 -1.74 -5.60 -15.18
C PHE A 48 -0.60 -6.31 -15.92
N GLY A 49 -0.81 -7.52 -16.44
CA GLY A 49 0.21 -8.29 -17.15
C GLY A 49 0.31 -7.92 -18.63
N PRO A 50 1.47 -8.11 -19.29
CA PRO A 50 1.65 -7.75 -20.71
C PRO A 50 0.70 -8.52 -21.65
N HIS A 51 0.38 -9.78 -21.32
CA HIS A 51 -0.42 -10.68 -22.17
C HIS A 51 -1.94 -10.61 -21.98
N ALA A 52 -2.49 -9.60 -21.29
CA ALA A 52 -3.94 -9.51 -21.21
C ALA A 52 -4.51 -9.25 -22.62
N SER A 53 -5.37 -10.18 -23.09
CA SER A 53 -6.00 -10.14 -24.41
C SER A 53 -6.75 -8.83 -24.59
N GLU A 54 -6.39 -8.08 -25.63
CA GLU A 54 -7.03 -6.81 -25.95
C GLU A 54 -8.45 -6.97 -26.50
N LYS A 55 -8.77 -8.15 -27.05
CA LYS A 55 -10.02 -8.41 -27.78
C LYS A 55 -11.30 -8.31 -26.93
N ASP A 56 -11.18 -8.33 -25.60
CA ASP A 56 -12.33 -8.32 -24.69
C ASP A 56 -12.45 -7.04 -23.85
N HIS A 57 -11.61 -6.03 -24.08
CA HIS A 57 -11.58 -4.83 -23.20
C HIS A 57 -12.89 -4.05 -23.20
N ASP A 58 -13.53 -3.91 -24.37
CA ASP A 58 -14.81 -3.22 -24.49
C ASP A 58 -15.95 -3.97 -23.79
N ALA A 59 -15.89 -5.29 -23.72
CA ALA A 59 -16.89 -6.10 -23.01
C ALA A 59 -16.74 -6.02 -21.48
N LEU A 60 -15.55 -5.71 -20.99
CA LEU A 60 -15.21 -5.67 -19.56
C LEU A 60 -15.44 -4.30 -18.90
N SER A 61 -15.47 -3.24 -19.69
CA SER A 61 -15.78 -1.87 -19.24
C SER A 61 -17.20 -1.47 -19.61
N PHE A 62 -17.72 -0.41 -18.99
CA PHE A 62 -19.07 0.11 -19.23
C PHE A 62 -19.05 1.64 -19.31
N PRO A 63 -19.92 2.27 -20.11
CA PRO A 63 -20.00 3.73 -20.17
C PRO A 63 -20.29 4.33 -18.79
N THR A 64 -19.54 5.37 -18.41
CA THR A 64 -19.76 6.09 -17.15
C THR A 64 -19.27 7.53 -17.27
N GLU A 65 -20.00 8.45 -16.65
CA GLU A 65 -19.61 9.87 -16.60
C GLU A 65 -18.76 10.19 -15.38
N LYS A 66 -18.82 9.35 -14.33
CA LYS A 66 -18.10 9.54 -13.07
C LYS A 66 -17.27 8.32 -12.72
N TYR A 67 -16.24 8.53 -11.91
CA TYR A 67 -15.36 7.48 -11.40
C TYR A 67 -15.21 7.63 -9.90
N ALA A 68 -15.48 6.56 -9.16
CA ALA A 68 -15.20 6.50 -7.73
C ALA A 68 -13.69 6.64 -7.46
N THR A 69 -12.83 6.06 -8.31
CA THR A 69 -11.37 6.11 -8.14
C THR A 69 -10.64 6.04 -9.49
N PHE A 70 -9.65 6.90 -9.67
CA PHE A 70 -8.62 6.82 -10.71
C PHE A 70 -7.45 5.98 -10.22
N ILE A 71 -7.12 4.86 -10.89
CA ILE A 71 -5.99 4.01 -10.51
C ILE A 71 -4.76 4.38 -11.35
N SER A 72 -3.82 5.12 -10.76
CA SER A 72 -2.54 5.43 -11.41
C SER A 72 -1.43 4.50 -10.93
N HIS A 73 -0.58 4.06 -11.85
CA HIS A 73 0.43 3.05 -11.59
C HIS A 73 1.55 3.06 -12.65
N SER A 74 2.70 2.46 -12.32
CA SER A 74 3.78 2.23 -13.30
C SER A 74 3.60 0.90 -14.01
N TRP A 75 3.66 0.87 -15.34
CA TRP A 75 3.61 -0.36 -16.13
C TRP A 75 4.82 -1.28 -15.90
N ARG A 76 5.96 -0.73 -15.45
CA ARG A 76 7.18 -1.49 -15.13
C ARG A 76 7.04 -2.41 -13.92
N THR A 77 6.17 -2.03 -12.99
CA THR A 77 5.96 -2.79 -11.76
C THR A 77 5.24 -4.11 -12.04
N GLY A 78 5.70 -5.19 -11.43
CA GLY A 78 5.13 -6.53 -11.61
C GLY A 78 3.64 -6.61 -11.24
N ARG A 79 2.89 -7.40 -12.01
CA ARG A 79 1.44 -7.63 -11.83
C ARG A 79 1.07 -7.97 -10.39
N MET A 80 1.75 -8.97 -9.81
CA MET A 80 1.39 -9.48 -8.48
C MET A 80 1.57 -8.43 -7.39
N ALA A 81 2.54 -7.51 -7.55
CA ALA A 81 2.74 -6.44 -6.59
C ALA A 81 1.58 -5.42 -6.60
N LYS A 82 1.09 -5.07 -7.80
CA LYS A 82 -0.11 -4.21 -7.94
C LYS A 82 -1.36 -4.89 -7.41
N TYR A 83 -1.54 -6.18 -7.71
CA TYR A 83 -2.65 -6.97 -7.19
C TYR A 83 -2.62 -7.05 -5.66
N ALA A 84 -1.47 -7.35 -5.06
CA ALA A 84 -1.28 -7.35 -3.61
C ALA A 84 -1.56 -5.97 -3.00
N ALA A 85 -1.17 -4.88 -3.65
CA ALA A 85 -1.49 -3.52 -3.23
C ALA A 85 -3.00 -3.24 -3.21
N LEU A 86 -3.73 -3.71 -4.23
CA LEU A 86 -5.18 -3.60 -4.27
C LEU A 86 -5.86 -4.45 -3.19
N LEU A 87 -5.43 -5.71 -2.98
CA LEU A 87 -5.91 -6.55 -1.88
C LEU A 87 -5.69 -5.89 -0.52
N TYR A 88 -4.46 -5.40 -0.29
CA TYR A 88 -4.07 -4.72 0.94
C TYR A 88 -4.92 -3.48 1.20
N TYR A 89 -5.23 -2.75 0.14
CA TYR A 89 -5.99 -1.52 0.23
C TYR A 89 -7.46 -1.75 0.50
N THR A 90 -8.09 -2.60 -0.31
CA THR A 90 -9.55 -2.72 -0.43
C THR A 90 -10.13 -3.83 0.43
N SER A 91 -9.37 -4.91 0.62
CA SER A 91 -9.90 -6.20 1.08
C SER A 91 -9.35 -6.63 2.44
N LEU A 92 -8.19 -6.11 2.87
CA LEU A 92 -7.54 -6.54 4.11
C LEU A 92 -8.40 -6.33 5.35
N VAL A 93 -8.89 -5.11 5.61
CA VAL A 93 -9.66 -4.84 6.84
C VAL A 93 -10.95 -5.67 6.90
N PRO A 94 -11.80 -5.72 5.84
CA PRO A 94 -12.95 -6.62 5.80
C PRO A 94 -12.58 -8.10 6.02
N ALA A 95 -11.48 -8.56 5.43
CA ALA A 95 -10.99 -9.93 5.59
C ALA A 95 -10.64 -10.25 7.04
N LEU A 96 -9.88 -9.38 7.71
CA LEU A 96 -9.52 -9.55 9.12
C LEU A 96 -10.76 -9.53 10.02
N CYS A 97 -11.72 -8.63 9.75
CA CYS A 97 -12.98 -8.60 10.50
C CYS A 97 -13.82 -9.87 10.30
N ALA A 98 -13.99 -10.33 9.07
CA ALA A 98 -14.73 -11.54 8.75
C ALA A 98 -14.07 -12.79 9.36
N GLY A 99 -12.74 -12.88 9.25
CA GLY A 99 -11.96 -13.95 9.87
C GLY A 99 -12.08 -13.96 11.38
N LEU A 100 -12.00 -12.78 12.03
CA LEU A 100 -12.13 -12.69 13.48
C LEU A 100 -13.54 -13.08 13.93
N ALA A 101 -14.58 -12.65 13.21
CA ALA A 101 -15.95 -13.03 13.49
C ALA A 101 -16.15 -14.56 13.36
N ALA A 102 -15.59 -15.19 12.33
CA ALA A 102 -15.62 -16.64 12.16
C ALA A 102 -14.86 -17.37 13.27
N GLY A 103 -13.70 -16.85 13.70
CA GLY A 103 -12.95 -17.39 14.84
C GLY A 103 -13.73 -17.31 16.16
N ILE A 104 -14.39 -16.18 16.44
CA ILE A 104 -15.24 -16.02 17.62
C ILE A 104 -16.46 -16.96 17.57
N LEU A 105 -17.04 -17.17 16.39
CA LEU A 105 -18.13 -18.13 16.22
C LEU A 105 -17.65 -19.56 16.48
N ALA A 106 -16.50 -19.95 15.93
CA ALA A 106 -15.88 -21.24 16.17
C ALA A 106 -15.60 -21.47 17.67
N PHE A 107 -14.99 -20.48 18.34
CA PHE A 107 -14.80 -20.46 19.79
C PHE A 107 -16.11 -20.75 20.53
N ALA A 108 -17.19 -20.03 20.20
CA ALA A 108 -18.48 -20.16 20.89
C ALA A 108 -19.10 -21.55 20.66
N LEU A 109 -19.06 -22.07 19.43
CA LEU A 109 -19.58 -23.40 19.10
C LEU A 109 -18.79 -24.51 19.81
N GLN A 110 -17.49 -24.32 19.95
CA GLN A 110 -16.62 -25.27 20.63
C GLN A 110 -16.84 -25.30 22.15
N VAL A 111 -16.96 -24.13 22.79
CA VAL A 111 -17.31 -24.03 24.22
C VAL A 111 -18.69 -24.63 24.51
N LYS A 112 -19.60 -24.60 23.53
CA LYS A 112 -20.92 -25.25 23.61
C LYS A 112 -20.88 -26.76 23.37
N GLY A 113 -19.74 -27.34 23.04
CA GLY A 113 -19.59 -28.74 22.68
C GLY A 113 -20.25 -29.12 21.35
N ILE A 114 -20.61 -28.14 20.52
CA ILE A 114 -21.16 -28.37 19.17
C ILE A 114 -20.02 -28.74 18.21
N LEU A 115 -18.91 -27.98 18.28
CA LEU A 115 -17.68 -28.38 17.61
C LEU A 115 -16.89 -29.33 18.54
N PRO A 116 -16.48 -30.50 18.04
CA PRO A 116 -15.65 -31.40 18.83
C PRO A 116 -14.29 -30.75 19.09
N PRO A 117 -13.62 -31.03 20.22
CA PRO A 117 -12.22 -30.66 20.36
C PRO A 117 -11.41 -31.23 19.19
N PHE A 118 -10.54 -30.41 18.60
CA PHE A 118 -9.72 -30.82 17.46
C PHE A 118 -8.53 -31.62 17.99
N GLY A 119 -8.61 -32.95 17.96
CA GLY A 119 -7.48 -33.76 18.44
C GLY A 119 -7.64 -35.26 18.25
N PHE A 120 -6.72 -35.84 17.50
CA PHE A 120 -6.36 -37.26 17.49
C PHE A 120 -5.52 -37.67 18.73
N MET A 121 -5.52 -36.85 19.79
CA MET A 121 -4.67 -37.07 20.97
C MET A 121 -5.21 -38.22 21.83
N PRO A 122 -4.34 -39.12 22.31
CA PRO A 122 -4.65 -40.05 23.38
C PRO A 122 -5.19 -39.30 24.60
N ARG A 123 -6.18 -39.90 25.29
CA ARG A 123 -7.02 -39.35 26.40
C ARG A 123 -6.34 -38.58 27.54
N HIS A 124 -5.03 -38.46 27.60
CA HIS A 124 -4.30 -37.99 28.79
C HIS A 124 -3.62 -36.63 28.63
N GLU A 125 -3.55 -36.07 27.43
CA GLU A 125 -2.98 -34.73 27.21
C GLU A 125 -4.06 -33.75 26.75
N THR A 126 -3.94 -32.52 27.22
CA THR A 126 -4.89 -31.43 27.06
C THR A 126 -5.47 -31.36 25.64
N PRO A 127 -6.79 -31.51 25.43
CA PRO A 127 -7.37 -31.45 24.10
C PRO A 127 -7.11 -30.07 23.50
N GLY A 128 -6.25 -30.02 22.47
CA GLY A 128 -6.12 -28.86 21.61
C GLY A 128 -7.42 -28.59 20.85
N SER A 129 -7.58 -27.37 20.39
CA SER A 129 -8.57 -27.06 19.36
C SER A 129 -8.00 -25.97 18.51
N GLU A 130 -8.08 -26.16 17.20
CA GLU A 130 -7.57 -25.21 16.21
C GLU A 130 -8.71 -24.63 15.36
N TRP A 131 -9.96 -24.79 15.81
CA TRP A 131 -11.12 -24.36 15.05
C TRP A 131 -11.14 -22.85 14.81
N CYS A 132 -10.70 -22.05 15.79
CA CYS A 132 -10.70 -20.59 15.64
C CYS A 132 -9.68 -20.16 14.58
N MET A 133 -8.48 -20.73 14.60
CA MET A 133 -7.45 -20.51 13.59
C MET A 133 -7.88 -21.00 12.21
N VAL A 134 -8.36 -22.25 12.10
CA VAL A 134 -8.77 -22.82 10.81
C VAL A 134 -9.94 -22.03 10.21
N MET A 135 -11.04 -21.87 10.95
CA MET A 135 -12.22 -21.17 10.44
C MET A 135 -11.95 -19.68 10.22
N GLY A 136 -11.26 -19.03 11.16
CA GLY A 136 -10.95 -17.61 11.08
C GLY A 136 -9.95 -17.30 9.95
N GLY A 137 -8.90 -18.10 9.83
CA GLY A 137 -7.91 -17.99 8.76
C GLY A 137 -8.51 -18.24 7.38
N CYS A 138 -9.18 -19.38 7.18
CA CYS A 138 -9.84 -19.71 5.92
C CYS A 138 -10.84 -18.62 5.51
N THR A 139 -11.67 -18.13 6.44
CA THR A 139 -12.62 -17.04 6.17
C THR A 139 -11.90 -15.74 5.83
N CYS A 140 -10.80 -15.42 6.51
CA CYS A 140 -9.97 -14.26 6.19
C CYS A 140 -9.41 -14.35 4.77
N PHE A 141 -8.75 -15.45 4.39
CA PHE A 141 -8.18 -15.61 3.04
C PHE A 141 -9.26 -15.64 1.95
N ALA A 142 -10.37 -16.34 2.18
CA ALA A 142 -11.49 -16.35 1.25
C ALA A 142 -12.06 -14.95 1.06
N THR A 143 -12.29 -14.21 2.16
CA THR A 143 -12.78 -12.83 2.09
C THR A 143 -11.75 -11.94 1.41
N LEU A 144 -10.46 -12.07 1.72
CA LEU A 144 -9.39 -11.25 1.14
C LEU A 144 -9.41 -11.32 -0.40
N VAL A 145 -9.55 -12.52 -0.97
CA VAL A 145 -9.55 -12.72 -2.43
C VAL A 145 -10.91 -12.41 -3.06
N MET A 146 -12.01 -12.72 -2.36
CA MET A 146 -13.37 -12.59 -2.92
C MET A 146 -14.03 -11.23 -2.64
N TRP A 147 -13.45 -10.37 -1.79
CA TRP A 147 -14.09 -9.13 -1.34
C TRP A 147 -14.49 -8.21 -2.49
N ALA A 148 -13.64 -8.04 -3.51
CA ALA A 148 -13.97 -7.22 -4.67
C ALA A 148 -15.22 -7.72 -5.41
N ARG A 149 -15.41 -9.05 -5.48
CA ARG A 149 -16.60 -9.69 -6.06
C ARG A 149 -17.83 -9.55 -5.16
N ILE A 150 -17.65 -9.66 -3.85
CA ILE A 150 -18.72 -9.46 -2.86
C ILE A 150 -19.26 -8.01 -2.95
N ILE A 151 -18.37 -7.03 -3.04
CA ILE A 151 -18.74 -5.62 -3.21
C ILE A 151 -19.43 -5.38 -4.55
N ASP A 152 -18.90 -5.89 -5.66
CA ASP A 152 -19.53 -5.74 -6.98
C ASP A 152 -20.96 -6.35 -7.01
N LEU A 153 -21.17 -7.50 -6.37
CA LEU A 153 -22.50 -8.09 -6.20
C LEU A 153 -23.42 -7.23 -5.31
N ALA A 154 -22.91 -6.75 -4.17
CA ALA A 154 -23.65 -5.89 -3.26
C ALA A 154 -24.04 -4.53 -3.90
N GLU A 155 -23.18 -3.99 -4.76
CA GLU A 155 -23.44 -2.78 -5.54
C GLU A 155 -24.41 -3.02 -6.68
N SER A 156 -24.29 -4.16 -7.39
CA SER A 156 -25.22 -4.55 -8.45
C SER A 156 -26.64 -4.73 -7.91
N THR A 157 -26.81 -5.28 -6.71
CA THR A 157 -28.13 -5.42 -6.07
C THR A 157 -28.74 -4.09 -5.64
N ARG A 158 -27.91 -3.06 -5.41
CA ARG A 158 -28.34 -1.69 -5.07
C ARG A 158 -28.53 -0.78 -6.28
N GLY A 159 -28.14 -1.22 -7.48
CA GLY A 159 -28.12 -0.39 -8.69
C GLY A 159 -27.06 0.72 -8.65
N THR A 160 -26.08 0.65 -7.75
CA THR A 160 -25.03 1.67 -7.57
C THR A 160 -23.66 1.06 -7.85
N LYS A 161 -23.32 0.86 -9.13
CA LYS A 161 -22.03 0.27 -9.51
C LYS A 161 -20.92 1.31 -9.38
N ALA A 162 -19.96 1.09 -8.49
CA ALA A 162 -18.78 1.94 -8.42
C ALA A 162 -17.91 1.72 -9.66
N SER A 163 -17.65 2.80 -10.38
CA SER A 163 -16.79 2.83 -11.57
C SER A 163 -15.37 3.21 -11.19
N TYR A 164 -14.41 2.47 -11.70
CA TYR A 164 -12.99 2.75 -11.57
C TYR A 164 -12.44 3.12 -12.95
N PHE A 165 -11.54 4.09 -12.99
CA PHE A 165 -10.74 4.31 -14.19
C PHE A 165 -9.46 3.48 -14.10
N PHE A 166 -9.26 2.63 -15.09
CA PHE A 166 -8.05 1.83 -15.28
C PHE A 166 -7.71 1.85 -16.76
N ASP A 167 -6.65 2.58 -17.10
CA ASP A 167 -6.21 2.92 -18.46
C ASP A 167 -6.37 1.77 -19.47
N ARG A 168 -5.85 0.59 -19.17
CA ARG A 168 -5.89 -0.55 -20.10
C ARG A 168 -7.30 -1.04 -20.45
N LEU A 169 -8.24 -0.97 -19.50
CA LEU A 169 -9.61 -1.46 -19.69
C LEU A 169 -10.59 -0.36 -20.11
N CYS A 170 -10.30 0.88 -19.74
CA CYS A 170 -11.15 2.04 -20.02
C CYS A 170 -10.84 2.69 -21.38
N ILE A 171 -9.60 2.53 -21.88
CA ILE A 171 -9.18 3.00 -23.21
C ILE A 171 -9.09 1.80 -24.15
N ASN A 172 -9.72 1.89 -25.32
CA ASN A 172 -9.64 0.86 -26.34
C ASN A 172 -8.16 0.69 -26.76
N GLN A 173 -7.61 -0.51 -26.61
CA GLN A 173 -6.19 -0.76 -26.88
C GLN A 173 -5.93 -1.21 -28.32
N SER A 174 -6.95 -1.74 -28.99
CA SER A 174 -6.84 -2.39 -30.30
C SER A 174 -7.06 -1.44 -31.47
N ASP A 175 -8.00 -0.50 -31.35
CA ASP A 175 -8.28 0.51 -32.36
C ASP A 175 -7.44 1.77 -32.07
N VAL A 176 -6.58 2.14 -33.02
CA VAL A 176 -5.63 3.26 -32.87
C VAL A 176 -6.34 4.59 -32.70
N GLU A 177 -7.44 4.84 -33.43
CA GLU A 177 -8.18 6.10 -33.36
C GLU A 177 -8.90 6.22 -32.01
N LEU A 178 -9.55 5.13 -31.56
CA LEU A 178 -10.21 5.10 -30.26
C LEU A 178 -9.22 5.14 -29.10
N LYS A 179 -8.05 4.54 -29.26
CA LYS A 179 -6.95 4.64 -28.29
C LYS A 179 -6.49 6.08 -28.13
N MET A 180 -6.25 6.77 -29.25
CA MET A 180 -5.87 8.18 -29.25
C MET A 180 -6.97 9.03 -28.61
N ALA A 181 -8.23 8.85 -29.01
CA ALA A 181 -9.36 9.57 -28.40
C ALA A 181 -9.49 9.32 -26.89
N GLY A 182 -9.19 8.10 -26.42
CA GLY A 182 -9.14 7.77 -25.00
C GLY A 182 -7.98 8.44 -24.26
N ILE A 183 -6.80 8.49 -24.88
CA ILE A 183 -5.63 9.22 -24.35
C ILE A 183 -5.93 10.73 -24.26
N ASP A 184 -6.51 11.29 -25.30
CA ASP A 184 -6.96 12.69 -25.37
C ASP A 184 -7.99 13.01 -24.28
N SER A 185 -8.74 11.98 -23.82
CA SER A 185 -9.75 12.07 -22.77
C SER A 185 -9.22 11.90 -21.34
N ILE A 186 -7.89 11.73 -21.12
CA ILE A 186 -7.31 11.52 -19.78
C ILE A 186 -7.60 12.67 -18.81
N GLY A 187 -7.57 13.92 -19.29
CA GLY A 187 -7.98 15.06 -18.48
C GLY A 187 -9.43 14.97 -18.01
N ALA A 188 -10.32 14.38 -18.82
CA ALA A 188 -11.72 14.18 -18.45
C ALA A 188 -11.88 13.03 -17.44
N TYR A 189 -11.13 11.93 -17.56
CA TYR A 189 -11.12 10.85 -16.56
C TYR A 189 -10.67 11.35 -15.18
N LEU A 190 -9.58 12.14 -15.11
CA LEU A 190 -9.08 12.73 -13.86
C LEU A 190 -10.11 13.70 -13.23
N ARG A 191 -10.71 14.55 -14.08
CA ARG A 191 -11.75 15.50 -13.66
C ARG A 191 -13.02 14.83 -13.16
N ASN A 192 -13.38 13.69 -13.72
CA ASN A 192 -14.58 12.96 -13.32
C ASN A 192 -14.33 11.94 -12.20
N SER A 193 -13.09 11.87 -11.69
CA SER A 193 -12.71 10.98 -10.58
C SER A 193 -12.84 11.64 -9.20
N ASP A 194 -13.55 10.99 -8.29
CA ASP A 194 -13.75 11.46 -6.91
C ASP A 194 -12.50 11.26 -6.02
N SER A 195 -11.66 10.29 -6.37
CA SER A 195 -10.43 9.96 -5.66
C SER A 195 -9.35 9.43 -6.60
N MET A 196 -8.09 9.46 -6.17
CA MET A 196 -6.97 8.89 -6.92
C MET A 196 -6.21 7.91 -6.04
N LEU A 197 -6.01 6.70 -6.57
CA LEU A 197 -5.23 5.64 -5.95
C LEU A 197 -3.93 5.46 -6.74
N VAL A 198 -2.82 5.81 -6.11
CA VAL A 198 -1.47 5.64 -6.66
C VAL A 198 -0.88 4.33 -6.12
N LEU A 199 -0.65 3.37 -7.01
CA LEU A 199 0.10 2.15 -6.72
C LEU A 199 1.59 2.47 -6.91
N TRP A 200 2.21 3.03 -5.87
CA TRP A 200 3.57 3.56 -5.95
C TRP A 200 4.61 2.43 -5.95
N ALA A 201 5.56 2.56 -6.86
CA ALA A 201 6.78 1.77 -6.94
C ALA A 201 7.95 2.73 -7.25
N PRO A 202 9.22 2.32 -7.06
CA PRO A 202 10.37 3.18 -7.33
C PRO A 202 10.41 3.75 -8.75
N GLU A 203 9.80 3.11 -9.73
CA GLU A 203 9.75 3.58 -11.12
C GLU A 203 8.57 4.54 -11.39
N TYR A 204 7.77 4.92 -10.39
CA TYR A 204 6.59 5.76 -10.59
C TYR A 204 6.97 7.18 -10.99
N PHE A 205 7.86 7.81 -10.21
CA PHE A 205 8.31 9.19 -10.45
C PHE A 205 9.33 9.29 -11.58
N THR A 206 9.79 8.18 -12.14
CA THR A 206 10.60 8.20 -13.36
C THR A 206 9.73 8.33 -14.61
N ARG A 207 8.39 8.26 -14.51
CA ARG A 207 7.48 8.32 -15.67
C ARG A 207 6.73 9.64 -15.72
N LEU A 208 6.97 10.44 -16.75
CA LEU A 208 6.40 11.78 -16.87
C LEU A 208 4.87 11.77 -16.85
N TRP A 209 4.25 10.80 -17.53
CA TRP A 209 2.79 10.66 -17.59
C TRP A 209 2.16 10.44 -16.20
N CYS A 210 2.71 9.51 -15.41
CA CYS A 210 2.20 9.21 -14.06
C CYS A 210 2.29 10.41 -13.11
N VAL A 211 3.35 11.21 -13.25
CA VAL A 211 3.57 12.41 -12.43
C VAL A 211 2.68 13.56 -12.89
N PHE A 212 2.48 13.71 -14.20
CA PHE A 212 1.53 14.66 -14.78
C PHE A 212 0.09 14.39 -14.29
N GLU A 213 -0.39 13.14 -14.35
CA GLU A 213 -1.71 12.74 -13.84
C GLU A 213 -1.90 13.13 -12.36
N LEU A 214 -0.90 12.87 -11.53
CA LEU A 214 -0.92 13.17 -10.10
C LEU A 214 -1.02 14.67 -9.84
N ALA A 215 -0.21 15.47 -10.54
CA ALA A 215 -0.22 16.92 -10.41
C ALA A 215 -1.56 17.53 -10.86
N VAL A 216 -2.07 17.09 -12.02
CA VAL A 216 -3.37 17.54 -12.54
C VAL A 216 -4.51 17.20 -11.57
N PHE A 217 -4.49 16.00 -10.98
CA PHE A 217 -5.50 15.59 -10.00
C PHE A 217 -5.48 16.47 -8.75
N LEU A 218 -4.30 16.85 -8.26
CA LEU A 218 -4.18 17.74 -7.10
C LEU A 218 -4.57 19.18 -7.41
N GLU A 219 -4.22 19.71 -8.60
CA GLU A 219 -4.63 21.06 -9.02
C GLU A 219 -6.15 21.18 -9.16
N LYS A 220 -6.79 20.17 -9.76
CA LYS A 220 -8.27 20.07 -9.85
C LYS A 220 -8.96 20.34 -8.52
N SER A 221 -8.40 19.82 -7.43
CA SER A 221 -9.01 19.94 -6.10
C SER A 221 -8.77 21.28 -5.41
N SER A 222 -7.74 22.02 -5.82
CA SER A 222 -7.33 23.26 -5.17
C SER A 222 -7.70 24.51 -5.95
N ASN A 223 -8.01 24.38 -7.24
CA ASN A 223 -8.15 25.52 -8.13
C ASN A 223 -9.42 25.44 -9.00
N ALA A 224 -10.45 26.22 -8.63
CA ALA A 224 -11.68 26.34 -9.41
C ALA A 224 -11.43 26.89 -10.82
N LYS A 225 -10.46 27.80 -10.98
CA LYS A 225 -10.02 28.32 -12.28
C LYS A 225 -9.34 27.24 -13.13
N PHE A 226 -8.59 26.32 -12.50
CA PHE A 226 -8.03 25.18 -13.23
C PHE A 226 -9.14 24.25 -13.76
N ASN A 227 -10.22 24.07 -13.00
CA ASN A 227 -11.39 23.31 -13.49
C ASN A 227 -12.09 24.02 -14.65
N SER A 228 -12.23 25.36 -14.60
CA SER A 228 -12.79 26.10 -15.73
C SER A 228 -11.84 26.09 -16.93
N LEU A 229 -10.52 26.17 -16.75
CA LEU A 229 -9.54 26.02 -17.82
C LEU A 229 -9.54 24.61 -18.41
N LEU A 230 -9.72 23.55 -17.62
CA LEU A 230 -9.92 22.20 -18.14
C LEU A 230 -11.25 22.06 -18.90
N GLN A 231 -12.29 22.81 -18.53
CA GLN A 231 -13.57 22.86 -19.26
C GLN A 231 -13.47 23.68 -20.55
N ASN A 232 -12.82 24.83 -20.46
CA ASN A 232 -12.71 25.82 -21.51
C ASN A 232 -11.61 25.45 -22.49
N SER A 233 -10.48 24.88 -22.10
CA SER A 233 -9.51 24.31 -23.05
C SER A 233 -10.20 23.27 -23.94
N HIS A 234 -11.08 22.43 -23.39
CA HIS A 234 -11.93 21.52 -24.19
C HIS A 234 -12.97 22.23 -25.07
N ALA A 235 -13.33 23.49 -24.82
CA ALA A 235 -14.33 24.28 -25.54
C ALA A 235 -13.74 25.34 -26.50
N GLU A 236 -12.57 25.90 -26.18
CA GLU A 236 -11.82 26.96 -26.86
C GLU A 236 -10.79 26.35 -27.82
N MET A 237 -10.23 25.16 -27.49
CA MET A 237 -9.58 24.31 -28.50
C MET A 237 -10.58 23.79 -29.54
N ARG A 238 -11.90 23.95 -29.32
CA ARG A 238 -12.91 23.74 -30.39
C ARG A 238 -12.98 24.88 -31.41
N GLN A 239 -12.33 26.03 -31.18
CA GLN A 239 -12.47 27.20 -32.06
C GLN A 239 -11.14 27.75 -32.58
N ALA A 240 -10.01 27.46 -31.93
CA ALA A 240 -8.73 28.05 -32.30
C ALA A 240 -7.94 27.19 -33.30
N SER A 241 -7.94 27.59 -34.59
CA SER A 241 -6.70 27.53 -35.37
C SER A 241 -5.68 28.42 -34.65
N VAL A 242 -4.46 27.93 -34.45
CA VAL A 242 -3.40 28.49 -33.58
C VAL A 242 -3.17 30.02 -33.72
N GLY A 243 -3.56 30.65 -34.84
CA GLY A 243 -3.55 32.11 -35.00
C GLY A 243 -4.52 32.92 -34.14
N ALA A 244 -5.67 32.38 -33.73
CA ALA A 244 -6.72 33.13 -33.02
C ALA A 244 -6.48 33.27 -31.50
N MET A 245 -5.65 32.38 -30.92
CA MET A 245 -5.41 32.33 -29.47
C MET A 245 -4.57 33.52 -28.98
N MET A 246 -3.73 34.11 -29.85
CA MET A 246 -2.97 35.32 -29.52
C MET A 246 -3.78 36.62 -29.63
N ASP A 247 -4.87 36.64 -30.42
CA ASP A 247 -5.72 37.83 -30.56
C ASP A 247 -6.84 37.90 -29.51
N LEU A 248 -7.37 36.75 -29.05
CA LEU A 248 -8.36 36.71 -27.97
C LEU A 248 -7.78 37.17 -26.62
N ARG A 249 -6.46 37.04 -26.45
CA ARG A 249 -5.68 37.55 -25.31
C ARG A 249 -5.85 39.04 -25.03
N ARG A 250 -6.27 39.85 -26.03
CA ARG A 250 -6.44 41.30 -25.86
C ARG A 250 -7.81 41.73 -25.33
N ASN A 251 -8.83 40.88 -25.39
CA ASN A 251 -10.23 41.33 -25.16
C ASN A 251 -10.87 40.87 -23.85
N ILE A 252 -10.22 40.02 -23.05
CA ILE A 252 -10.76 39.68 -21.72
C ILE A 252 -10.37 40.80 -20.75
N SER A 253 -11.32 41.66 -20.43
CA SER A 253 -11.11 42.78 -19.51
C SER A 253 -10.84 42.24 -18.09
N ALA A 254 -9.80 42.75 -17.45
CA ALA A 254 -9.36 42.34 -16.10
C ALA A 254 -10.46 42.46 -15.02
N THR A 255 -11.54 43.19 -15.30
CA THR A 255 -12.66 43.48 -14.40
C THR A 255 -13.64 42.33 -14.20
N GLU A 256 -13.91 41.48 -15.21
CA GLU A 256 -14.84 40.34 -15.05
C GLU A 256 -14.21 39.18 -14.28
N ILE A 257 -12.91 38.93 -14.51
CA ILE A 257 -12.15 37.91 -13.79
C ILE A 257 -12.12 38.19 -12.28
N ASN A 258 -11.95 39.46 -11.89
CA ASN A 258 -11.84 39.82 -10.47
C ASN A 258 -13.15 39.59 -9.68
N ASN A 259 -14.31 39.77 -10.31
CA ASN A 259 -15.61 39.60 -9.63
C ASN A 259 -15.99 38.11 -9.45
N GLU A 260 -15.68 37.24 -10.41
CA GLU A 260 -15.88 35.78 -10.27
C GLU A 260 -14.89 35.15 -9.28
N VAL A 261 -13.64 35.64 -9.23
CA VAL A 261 -12.64 35.17 -8.28
C VAL A 261 -13.05 35.49 -6.83
N ALA A 262 -13.59 36.69 -6.58
CA ALA A 262 -14.03 37.10 -5.24
C ALA A 262 -15.22 36.26 -4.73
N THR A 263 -16.21 35.99 -5.59
CA THR A 263 -17.38 35.17 -5.22
C THR A 263 -17.05 33.68 -5.11
N SER A 264 -16.15 33.14 -5.94
CA SER A 264 -15.67 31.75 -5.81
C SER A 264 -14.82 31.53 -4.55
N ALA A 265 -13.97 32.49 -4.18
CA ALA A 265 -13.12 32.40 -2.99
C ALA A 265 -13.92 32.31 -1.68
N GLN A 266 -15.14 32.84 -1.65
CA GLN A 266 -16.03 32.79 -0.48
C GLN A 266 -16.83 31.48 -0.40
N ARG A 267 -17.11 30.82 -1.55
CA ARG A 267 -17.77 29.50 -1.59
C ARG A 267 -16.82 28.34 -1.27
N THR A 268 -15.54 28.43 -1.65
CA THR A 268 -14.55 27.34 -1.45
C THR A 268 -14.10 27.15 -0.01
N ARG A 269 -14.32 28.11 0.90
CA ARG A 269 -13.92 27.96 2.31
C ARG A 269 -14.75 26.95 3.11
N HIS A 270 -15.96 26.62 2.67
CA HIS A 270 -16.87 25.76 3.46
C HIS A 270 -16.93 24.30 2.97
N GLU A 271 -16.46 24.02 1.76
CA GLU A 271 -16.31 22.67 1.22
C GLU A 271 -14.84 22.44 0.87
N SER A 272 -14.00 22.34 1.90
CA SER A 272 -12.72 21.65 1.76
C SER A 272 -13.04 20.18 1.50
N HIS A 273 -13.43 19.85 0.26
CA HIS A 273 -13.46 18.49 -0.24
C HIS A 273 -12.04 17.95 -0.12
N ASP A 274 -11.77 17.28 1.00
CA ASP A 274 -10.47 16.71 1.32
C ASP A 274 -10.13 15.74 0.18
N THR A 275 -9.23 16.19 -0.69
CA THR A 275 -8.87 15.48 -1.91
C THR A 275 -8.42 14.09 -1.52
N LYS A 276 -9.17 13.08 -1.96
CA LYS A 276 -8.92 11.69 -1.58
C LYS A 276 -7.80 11.10 -2.44
N LEU A 277 -6.61 11.70 -2.37
CA LEU A 277 -5.39 11.07 -2.88
C LEU A 277 -4.96 9.99 -1.89
N LYS A 278 -4.65 8.80 -2.40
CA LYS A 278 -4.16 7.66 -1.63
C LYS A 278 -2.95 7.08 -2.33
N ILE A 279 -1.86 6.92 -1.60
CA ILE A 279 -0.60 6.39 -2.12
C ILE A 279 -0.28 5.10 -1.38
N ILE A 280 -0.05 4.01 -2.13
CA ILE A 280 0.19 2.69 -1.58
C ILE A 280 1.49 2.14 -2.14
N PRO A 281 2.53 2.00 -1.30
CA PRO A 281 3.76 1.32 -1.70
C PRO A 281 3.49 -0.15 -2.01
N VAL A 282 3.70 -0.56 -3.26
CA VAL A 282 3.38 -1.93 -3.72
C VAL A 282 4.21 -2.99 -3.00
N GLN A 283 5.49 -2.69 -2.72
CA GLN A 283 6.39 -3.62 -2.05
C GLN A 283 5.93 -3.91 -0.62
N MET A 284 5.58 -2.86 0.13
CA MET A 284 5.02 -3.02 1.46
C MET A 284 3.78 -3.92 1.44
N SER A 285 2.88 -3.74 0.49
CA SER A 285 1.69 -4.58 0.38
C SER A 285 2.01 -6.04 0.10
N VAL A 286 2.97 -6.34 -0.77
CA VAL A 286 3.46 -7.72 -1.01
C VAL A 286 3.97 -8.35 0.28
N PHE A 287 4.82 -7.61 1.01
CA PHE A 287 5.38 -8.11 2.26
C PHE A 287 4.33 -8.27 3.37
N CYS A 288 3.38 -7.34 3.51
CA CYS A 288 2.26 -7.48 4.46
C CYS A 288 1.44 -8.73 4.17
N MET A 289 1.15 -9.00 2.89
CA MET A 289 0.42 -10.21 2.48
C MET A 289 1.25 -11.47 2.73
N GLY A 290 2.54 -11.46 2.40
CA GLY A 290 3.46 -12.55 2.70
C GLY A 290 3.56 -12.81 4.20
N ALA A 291 3.66 -11.77 5.03
CA ALA A 291 3.71 -11.87 6.48
C ALA A 291 2.42 -12.45 7.06
N LEU A 292 1.25 -12.06 6.55
CA LEU A 292 -0.03 -12.65 6.93
C LEU A 292 -0.08 -14.16 6.63
N VAL A 293 0.36 -14.57 5.44
CA VAL A 293 0.44 -15.99 5.05
C VAL A 293 1.44 -16.75 5.93
N ILE A 294 2.65 -16.22 6.11
CA ILE A 294 3.71 -16.85 6.91
C ILE A 294 3.28 -16.97 8.37
N ALA A 295 2.69 -15.92 8.96
CA ALA A 295 2.18 -15.98 10.32
C ALA A 295 1.11 -17.06 10.47
N TYR A 296 0.15 -17.09 9.55
CA TYR A 296 -0.90 -18.10 9.57
C TYR A 296 -0.37 -19.54 9.41
N VAL A 297 0.45 -19.78 8.39
CA VAL A 297 1.07 -21.10 8.17
C VAL A 297 1.95 -21.49 9.35
N GLY A 298 2.69 -20.54 9.92
CA GLY A 298 3.52 -20.75 11.09
C GLY A 298 2.73 -21.28 12.29
N GLU A 299 1.58 -20.66 12.59
CA GLU A 299 0.70 -21.12 13.68
C GLU A 299 0.06 -22.48 13.39
N VAL A 300 -0.34 -22.76 12.15
CA VAL A 300 -0.87 -24.08 11.75
C VAL A 300 0.23 -25.15 11.87
N CYS A 301 1.45 -24.85 11.45
CA CYS A 301 2.60 -25.73 11.62
C CYS A 301 2.96 -25.90 13.10
N ASP A 302 2.80 -24.87 13.92
CA ASP A 302 3.05 -24.94 15.36
C ASP A 302 2.13 -25.95 16.04
N GLY A 303 0.84 -25.90 15.75
CA GLY A 303 -0.14 -26.89 16.21
C GLY A 303 0.22 -28.31 15.78
N ALA A 304 0.63 -28.48 14.51
CA ALA A 304 1.08 -29.77 13.99
C ALA A 304 2.38 -30.28 14.65
N VAL A 305 3.36 -29.41 14.92
CA VAL A 305 4.62 -29.79 15.59
C VAL A 305 4.37 -30.10 17.06
N HIS A 306 3.54 -29.33 17.75
CA HIS A 306 3.11 -29.61 19.12
C HIS A 306 2.52 -31.03 19.22
N PHE A 307 1.73 -31.40 18.21
CA PHE A 307 1.13 -32.73 18.11
C PHE A 307 2.15 -33.84 17.78
N LEU A 308 3.01 -33.65 16.79
CA LEU A 308 3.91 -34.69 16.30
C LEU A 308 5.17 -34.87 17.16
N ALA A 309 5.64 -33.83 17.83
CA ALA A 309 6.92 -33.80 18.54
C ALA A 309 6.94 -32.76 19.68
N PRO A 310 6.25 -33.00 20.80
CA PRO A 310 6.15 -32.05 21.91
C PRO A 310 7.52 -31.68 22.52
N GLU A 311 8.49 -32.59 22.47
CA GLU A 311 9.87 -32.34 22.94
C GLU A 311 10.60 -31.25 22.11
N ILE A 312 10.23 -31.07 20.85
CA ILE A 312 10.87 -30.14 19.91
C ILE A 312 10.04 -28.85 19.74
N HIS A 313 8.82 -28.81 20.29
CA HIS A 313 7.88 -27.69 20.15
C HIS A 313 8.47 -26.36 20.61
N ASN A 314 8.97 -26.28 21.84
CA ASN A 314 9.51 -25.03 22.39
C ASN A 314 10.64 -24.37 21.56
N PRO A 315 11.72 -25.09 21.15
CA PRO A 315 12.76 -24.49 20.31
C PRO A 315 12.25 -24.15 18.90
N PHE A 316 11.29 -24.91 18.36
CA PHE A 316 10.67 -24.62 17.07
C PHE A 316 9.85 -23.33 17.11
N VAL A 317 8.95 -23.18 18.10
CA VAL A 317 8.15 -21.97 18.33
C VAL A 317 9.06 -20.75 18.46
N ALA A 318 10.08 -20.85 19.31
CA ALA A 318 11.01 -19.75 19.54
C ALA A 318 11.75 -19.34 18.24
N SER A 319 12.16 -20.32 17.43
CA SER A 319 12.81 -20.08 16.14
C SER A 319 11.85 -19.46 15.12
N ALA A 320 10.61 -19.95 15.03
CA ALA A 320 9.59 -19.42 14.14
C ALA A 320 9.23 -17.96 14.51
N LEU A 321 8.98 -17.69 15.79
CA LEU A 321 8.74 -16.33 16.29
C LEU A 321 9.93 -15.41 16.00
N PHE A 322 11.16 -15.88 16.21
CA PHE A 322 12.36 -15.11 15.87
C PHE A 322 12.41 -14.77 14.37
N LEU A 323 12.16 -15.73 13.48
CA LEU A 323 12.13 -15.51 12.04
C LEU A 323 11.04 -14.52 11.61
N VAL A 324 9.83 -14.62 12.20
CA VAL A 324 8.74 -13.66 11.98
C VAL A 324 9.17 -12.26 12.42
N CYS A 325 9.83 -12.15 13.57
CA CYS A 325 10.31 -10.87 14.09
C CYS A 325 11.40 -10.25 13.21
N VAL A 326 12.34 -11.06 12.72
CA VAL A 326 13.35 -10.64 11.73
C VAL A 326 12.67 -10.20 10.43
N GLY A 327 11.66 -10.94 9.97
CA GLY A 327 10.87 -10.61 8.78
C GLY A 327 10.16 -9.26 8.91
N ILE A 328 9.43 -9.03 10.00
CA ILE A 328 8.76 -7.76 10.30
C ILE A 328 9.79 -6.62 10.41
N SER A 329 10.95 -6.87 11.04
CA SER A 329 12.02 -5.87 11.13
C SER A 329 12.52 -5.46 9.75
N ARG A 330 12.78 -6.43 8.88
CA ARG A 330 13.20 -6.18 7.49
C ARG A 330 12.12 -5.43 6.71
N LEU A 331 10.85 -5.78 6.91
CA LEU A 331 9.72 -5.11 6.30
C LEU A 331 9.62 -3.64 6.74
N CYS A 332 9.66 -3.36 8.03
CA CYS A 332 9.64 -2.00 8.56
C CYS A 332 10.80 -1.17 8.00
N ARG A 333 12.02 -1.74 7.98
CA ARG A 333 13.19 -1.07 7.37
C ARG A 333 12.99 -0.80 5.89
N ARG A 334 12.50 -1.78 5.13
CA ARG A 334 12.25 -1.64 3.70
C ARG A 334 11.19 -0.59 3.41
N TYR A 335 10.11 -0.56 4.18
CA TYR A 335 9.07 0.46 4.07
C TYR A 335 9.62 1.88 4.35
N ILE A 336 10.46 2.03 5.39
CA ILE A 336 11.13 3.31 5.66
C ILE A 336 12.02 3.71 4.48
N GLN A 337 12.80 2.78 3.92
CA GLN A 337 13.63 3.03 2.75
C GLN A 337 12.81 3.45 1.52
N ASP A 338 11.74 2.71 1.22
CA ASP A 338 10.82 3.01 0.13
C ASP A 338 10.19 4.41 0.30
N ARG A 339 9.88 4.80 1.54
CA ARG A 339 9.36 6.14 1.85
C ARG A 339 10.41 7.24 1.69
N LEU A 340 11.65 7.00 2.13
CA LEU A 340 12.75 7.93 1.92
C LEU A 340 13.03 8.11 0.43
N GLU A 341 12.97 7.02 -0.34
CA GLU A 341 13.10 7.04 -1.79
C GLU A 341 11.96 7.81 -2.45
N LEU A 342 10.70 7.58 -2.07
CA LEU A 342 9.55 8.37 -2.53
C LEU A 342 9.77 9.87 -2.31
N ASN A 343 10.16 10.28 -1.11
CA ASN A 343 10.42 11.69 -0.78
C ASN A 343 11.60 12.25 -1.58
N LYS A 344 12.66 11.46 -1.76
CA LYS A 344 13.81 11.85 -2.58
C LYS A 344 13.40 12.05 -4.04
N GLN A 345 12.62 11.13 -4.59
CA GLN A 345 12.12 11.19 -5.95
C GLN A 345 11.24 12.42 -6.17
N ILE A 346 10.33 12.74 -5.24
CA ILE A 346 9.50 13.95 -5.32
C ILE A 346 10.39 15.20 -5.28
N ALA A 347 11.33 15.26 -4.33
CA ALA A 347 12.20 16.43 -4.14
C ALA A 347 13.13 16.68 -5.35
N GLN A 348 13.60 15.61 -5.99
CA GLN A 348 14.56 15.66 -7.11
C GLN A 348 13.90 15.57 -8.48
N PHE A 349 12.58 15.40 -8.55
CA PHE A 349 11.88 15.23 -9.83
C PHE A 349 12.13 16.42 -10.76
N THR A 350 12.47 16.13 -12.02
CA THR A 350 12.52 17.12 -13.11
C THR A 350 11.83 16.56 -14.35
N VAL A 351 11.15 17.43 -15.12
CA VAL A 351 10.46 17.06 -16.36
C VAL A 351 11.46 16.61 -17.44
N SER A 352 12.69 17.13 -17.41
CA SER A 352 13.76 16.75 -18.33
C SER A 352 14.24 15.32 -18.09
N GLN A 353 14.40 14.89 -16.83
CA GLN A 353 14.87 13.53 -16.50
C GLN A 353 13.78 12.46 -16.55
N ALA A 354 12.51 12.86 -16.43
CA ALA A 354 11.39 11.92 -16.50
C ALA A 354 11.30 11.23 -17.86
N GLU A 355 11.01 9.95 -17.88
CA GLU A 355 10.90 9.11 -19.07
C GLU A 355 9.47 9.09 -19.62
N CYS A 356 9.35 8.98 -20.94
CA CYS A 356 8.08 8.74 -21.64
C CYS A 356 8.16 7.42 -22.40
N SER A 357 7.01 6.75 -22.56
CA SER A 357 6.95 5.51 -23.35
C SER A 357 7.21 5.79 -24.83
N ALA A 358 6.69 6.91 -25.35
CA ALA A 358 6.98 7.42 -26.68
C ALA A 358 7.61 8.83 -26.59
N PRO A 359 8.63 9.16 -27.40
CA PRO A 359 9.24 10.49 -27.41
C PRO A 359 8.24 11.62 -27.72
N GLN A 360 7.22 11.34 -28.54
CA GLN A 360 6.20 12.33 -28.91
C GLN A 360 5.34 12.75 -27.70
N ASP A 361 5.08 11.82 -26.77
CA ASP A 361 4.31 12.11 -25.55
C ASP A 361 5.01 13.16 -24.68
N ARG A 362 6.34 13.21 -24.70
CA ARG A 362 7.12 14.18 -23.92
C ARG A 362 6.82 15.60 -24.37
N GLU A 363 6.88 15.87 -25.67
CA GLU A 363 6.67 17.21 -26.21
C GLU A 363 5.21 17.63 -26.05
N PHE A 364 4.28 16.69 -26.20
CA PHE A 364 2.87 16.92 -25.89
C PHE A 364 2.66 17.29 -24.41
N ILE A 365 3.14 16.47 -23.46
CA ILE A 365 2.98 16.74 -22.04
C ILE A 365 3.66 18.05 -21.63
N LYS A 366 4.84 18.36 -22.16
CA LYS A 366 5.50 19.65 -21.94
C LYS A 366 4.63 20.81 -22.41
N ALA A 367 4.09 20.75 -23.63
CA ALA A 367 3.22 21.81 -24.14
C ALA A 367 1.98 22.01 -23.26
N VAL A 368 1.37 20.91 -22.79
CA VAL A 368 0.24 20.95 -21.86
C VAL A 368 0.65 21.54 -20.51
N ILE A 369 1.78 21.13 -19.94
CA ILE A 369 2.32 21.69 -18.69
C ILE A 369 2.58 23.20 -18.85
N THR A 370 3.28 23.61 -19.90
CA THR A 370 3.57 25.02 -20.15
C THR A 370 2.28 25.81 -20.23
N CYS A 371 1.28 25.34 -20.98
CA CYS A 371 -0.02 26.00 -21.09
C CYS A 371 -0.76 26.08 -19.74
N LEU A 372 -0.80 25.00 -18.98
CA LEU A 372 -1.53 24.93 -17.71
C LEU A 372 -0.90 25.78 -16.60
N TYR A 373 0.44 25.90 -16.59
CA TYR A 373 1.17 26.51 -15.48
C TYR A 373 1.76 27.89 -15.79
N SER A 374 1.81 28.32 -17.06
CA SER A 374 2.33 29.64 -17.45
C SER A 374 1.49 30.81 -16.93
N GLU A 375 0.19 30.63 -16.70
CA GLU A 375 -0.68 31.71 -16.21
C GLU A 375 -0.47 32.04 -14.73
N THR A 376 0.02 31.07 -13.95
CA THR A 376 0.01 31.14 -12.49
C THR A 376 1.18 31.94 -11.91
N LEU A 377 2.27 32.09 -12.66
CA LEU A 377 3.50 32.75 -12.21
C LEU A 377 4.03 33.61 -13.36
N SER A 378 3.85 34.93 -13.26
CA SER A 378 3.97 35.91 -14.35
C SER A 378 5.37 36.12 -14.97
N GLU A 379 6.32 35.22 -14.73
CA GLU A 379 7.69 35.33 -15.25
C GLU A 379 8.46 34.00 -15.31
N ILE A 380 7.87 32.91 -14.79
CA ILE A 380 8.56 31.62 -14.63
C ILE A 380 8.13 30.68 -15.77
N ASP A 381 9.10 29.96 -16.34
CA ASP A 381 8.85 28.85 -17.26
C ASP A 381 7.77 27.91 -16.67
N GLY A 382 6.70 27.65 -17.41
CA GLY A 382 5.58 26.82 -16.95
C GLY A 382 6.04 25.42 -16.48
N ILE A 383 7.14 24.91 -17.04
CA ILE A 383 7.77 23.68 -16.57
C ILE A 383 8.32 23.84 -15.14
N ALA A 384 9.06 24.92 -14.86
CA ALA A 384 9.59 25.20 -13.54
C ALA A 384 8.47 25.45 -12.50
N ALA A 385 7.38 26.11 -12.92
CA ALA A 385 6.17 26.27 -12.11
C ALA A 385 5.54 24.92 -11.73
N PHE A 386 5.39 24.00 -12.70
CA PHE A 386 4.90 22.65 -12.48
C PHE A 386 5.80 21.85 -11.53
N GLU A 387 7.12 21.88 -11.73
CA GLU A 387 8.07 21.20 -10.85
C GLU A 387 8.01 21.75 -9.42
N HIS A 388 7.86 23.07 -9.26
CA HIS A 388 7.69 23.68 -7.95
C HIS A 388 6.40 23.21 -7.26
N VAL A 389 5.28 23.19 -7.98
CA VAL A 389 4.00 22.64 -7.48
C VAL A 389 4.15 21.19 -7.07
N LEU A 390 4.85 20.38 -7.85
CA LEU A 390 5.10 18.98 -7.52
C LEU A 390 5.90 18.85 -6.21
N ARG A 391 7.08 19.47 -6.15
CA ARG A 391 7.99 19.39 -5.00
C ARG A 391 7.38 19.93 -3.70
N SER A 392 6.46 20.88 -3.79
CA SER A 392 5.78 21.46 -2.64
C SER A 392 4.49 20.73 -2.29
N ARG A 393 3.48 20.77 -3.17
CA ARG A 393 2.12 20.29 -2.87
C ARG A 393 2.03 18.77 -2.83
N VAL A 394 2.67 18.05 -3.76
CA VAL A 394 2.66 16.57 -3.73
C VAL A 394 3.36 16.10 -2.47
N GLN A 395 4.50 16.68 -2.14
CA GLN A 395 5.25 16.35 -0.93
C GLN A 395 4.40 16.56 0.34
N GLN A 396 3.72 17.71 0.47
CA GLN A 396 2.83 17.98 1.60
C GLN A 396 1.67 16.97 1.70
N ASN A 397 1.07 16.60 0.57
CA ASN A 397 0.00 15.60 0.55
C ASN A 397 0.53 14.21 0.90
N VAL A 398 1.71 13.82 0.40
CA VAL A 398 2.37 12.55 0.72
C VAL A 398 2.67 12.47 2.21
N ASP A 399 3.22 13.52 2.80
CA ASP A 399 3.49 13.58 4.24
C ASP A 399 2.19 13.55 5.07
N LYS A 400 1.13 14.23 4.62
CA LYS A 400 -0.20 14.15 5.27
C LYS A 400 -0.78 12.74 5.21
N ILE A 401 -0.69 12.05 4.08
CA ILE A 401 -1.28 10.72 3.84
C ILE A 401 -0.51 9.63 4.58
N LEU A 402 0.83 9.66 4.50
CA LEU A 402 1.67 8.60 5.05
C LEU A 402 2.05 8.85 6.52
N GLY A 403 1.73 10.01 7.09
CA GLY A 403 2.03 10.38 8.48
C GLY A 403 3.43 10.95 8.64
N SER A 404 4.05 10.89 9.82
CA SER A 404 5.47 11.25 9.95
C SER A 404 6.38 10.23 9.26
N ARG A 405 7.63 10.60 8.94
CA ARG A 405 8.59 9.73 8.21
C ARG A 405 8.78 8.33 8.82
N LEU A 406 8.49 8.16 10.11
CA LEU A 406 8.63 6.89 10.83
C LEU A 406 7.29 6.20 11.12
N HIS A 407 6.18 6.69 10.57
CA HIS A 407 4.86 6.12 10.79
C HIS A 407 4.76 4.73 10.18
N VAL A 408 4.65 3.72 11.03
CA VAL A 408 4.36 2.33 10.64
C VAL A 408 2.86 2.19 10.41
N PRO A 409 2.42 1.70 9.24
CA PRO A 409 0.99 1.56 8.98
C PRO A 409 0.35 0.55 9.92
N TRP A 410 -0.68 0.98 10.66
CA TRP A 410 -1.44 0.15 11.60
C TRP A 410 -1.98 -1.16 11.00
N ARG A 411 -2.25 -1.19 9.69
CA ARG A 411 -2.68 -2.41 8.98
C ARG A 411 -1.64 -3.53 9.04
N LEU A 412 -0.35 -3.19 9.06
CA LEU A 412 0.72 -4.18 9.28
C LEU A 412 0.59 -4.80 10.67
N SER A 413 0.37 -3.96 11.70
CA SER A 413 0.15 -4.43 13.06
C SER A 413 -1.07 -5.35 13.14
N MET A 414 -2.17 -5.02 12.45
CA MET A 414 -3.34 -5.89 12.43
C MET A 414 -3.07 -7.27 11.84
N CYS A 415 -2.26 -7.37 10.78
CA CYS A 415 -1.94 -8.66 10.16
C CYS A 415 -1.25 -9.60 11.16
N VAL A 416 -0.33 -9.07 11.96
CA VAL A 416 0.38 -9.82 12.99
C VAL A 416 -0.56 -10.17 14.15
N MET A 417 -1.35 -9.20 14.62
CA MET A 417 -2.27 -9.40 15.74
C MET A 417 -3.43 -10.35 15.42
N PHE A 418 -3.80 -10.48 14.15
CA PHE A 418 -4.90 -11.33 13.73
C PHE A 418 -4.64 -12.82 14.03
N SER A 419 -3.49 -13.34 13.59
CA SER A 419 -3.14 -14.76 13.80
C SER A 419 -3.03 -15.10 15.29
N THR A 420 -2.35 -14.24 16.06
CA THR A 420 -2.18 -14.44 17.50
C THR A 420 -3.50 -14.35 18.26
N SER A 421 -4.44 -13.49 17.81
CA SER A 421 -5.77 -13.42 18.41
C SER A 421 -6.58 -14.70 18.20
N LEU A 422 -6.50 -15.30 17.00
CA LEU A 422 -7.19 -16.57 16.72
C LEU A 422 -6.60 -17.73 17.54
N HIS A 423 -5.27 -17.82 17.60
CA HIS A 423 -4.59 -18.80 18.43
C HIS A 423 -4.96 -18.64 19.92
N ALA A 424 -5.01 -17.41 20.41
CA ALA A 424 -5.38 -17.13 21.79
C ALA A 424 -6.83 -17.57 22.10
N LEU A 425 -7.76 -17.43 21.15
CA LEU A 425 -9.13 -17.94 21.30
C LEU A 425 -9.14 -19.47 21.42
N ASP A 426 -8.37 -20.16 20.59
CA ASP A 426 -8.24 -21.61 20.59
C ASP A 426 -7.71 -22.15 21.93
N VAL A 427 -6.64 -21.55 22.46
CA VAL A 427 -6.08 -21.89 23.78
C VAL A 427 -7.11 -21.69 24.89
N VAL A 428 -7.84 -20.57 24.86
CA VAL A 428 -8.89 -20.30 25.85
C VAL A 428 -10.01 -21.32 25.73
N ALA A 429 -10.47 -21.66 24.53
CA ALA A 429 -11.54 -22.63 24.33
C ALA A 429 -11.16 -24.01 24.89
N ALA A 430 -9.93 -24.46 24.63
CA ALA A 430 -9.39 -25.71 25.16
C ALA A 430 -9.43 -25.75 26.70
N LEU A 431 -8.98 -24.67 27.35
CA LEU A 431 -8.96 -24.57 28.82
C LEU A 431 -10.37 -24.51 29.42
N LEU A 432 -11.30 -23.85 28.74
CA LEU A 432 -12.70 -23.81 29.15
C LEU A 432 -13.36 -25.19 29.07
N ILE A 433 -13.09 -25.95 28.01
CA ILE A 433 -13.62 -27.31 27.85
C ILE A 433 -13.05 -28.23 28.93
N GLN A 434 -11.75 -28.15 29.20
CA GLN A 434 -11.14 -28.89 30.30
C GLN A 434 -11.79 -28.56 31.64
N SER A 435 -12.07 -27.28 31.90
CA SER A 435 -12.76 -26.85 33.12
C SER A 435 -14.18 -27.40 33.22
N HIS A 436 -14.87 -27.61 32.10
CA HIS A 436 -16.20 -28.23 32.07
C HIS A 436 -16.15 -29.75 32.28
N LEU A 437 -15.10 -30.42 31.83
CA LEU A 437 -14.92 -31.86 32.04
C LEU A 437 -14.42 -32.21 33.45
N ALA A 438 -13.68 -31.30 34.09
CA ALA A 438 -13.27 -31.42 35.48
C ALA A 438 -14.46 -31.12 36.42
N ASP A 439 -15.31 -32.11 36.65
CA ASP A 439 -16.59 -32.07 37.40
C ASP A 439 -16.49 -31.59 38.88
N SER A 440 -15.31 -31.14 39.32
CA SER A 440 -15.04 -30.66 40.68
C SER A 440 -14.90 -29.14 40.72
N ARG A 441 -15.85 -28.45 41.38
CA ARG A 441 -15.80 -26.98 41.60
C ARG A 441 -14.47 -26.47 42.19
N ALA A 442 -13.76 -27.30 42.94
CA ALA A 442 -12.45 -26.97 43.51
C ALA A 442 -11.33 -26.83 42.45
N PHE A 443 -11.54 -27.37 41.24
CA PHE A 443 -10.56 -27.35 40.15
C PHE A 443 -10.83 -26.27 39.10
N ALA A 444 -11.85 -25.43 39.24
CA ALA A 444 -12.21 -24.43 38.24
C ALA A 444 -11.36 -23.15 38.27
N GLU A 445 -10.76 -22.80 39.42
CA GLU A 445 -9.98 -21.56 39.54
C GLU A 445 -8.61 -21.64 38.85
N GLU A 446 -7.91 -22.77 38.94
CA GLU A 446 -6.55 -22.89 38.39
C GLU A 446 -6.53 -22.87 36.84
N PRO A 447 -7.41 -23.59 36.12
CA PRO A 447 -7.50 -23.51 34.66
C PRO A 447 -7.90 -22.11 34.17
N ALA A 448 -8.81 -21.42 34.88
CA ALA A 448 -9.17 -20.05 34.55
C ALA A 448 -7.99 -19.09 34.73
N ARG A 449 -7.21 -19.28 35.80
CA ARG A 449 -5.97 -18.52 36.05
C ARG A 449 -4.90 -18.83 35.02
N GLN A 450 -4.76 -20.08 34.62
CA GLN A 450 -3.82 -20.52 33.60
C GLN A 450 -4.22 -20.01 32.22
N ALA A 451 -5.52 -19.99 31.89
CA ALA A 451 -6.05 -19.36 30.69
C ALA A 451 -5.74 -17.88 30.65
N ALA A 452 -5.98 -17.15 31.75
CA ALA A 452 -5.64 -15.74 31.84
C ALA A 452 -4.13 -15.49 31.67
N LYS A 453 -3.27 -16.36 32.24
CA LYS A 453 -1.80 -16.26 32.09
C LYS A 453 -1.35 -16.55 30.67
N SER A 454 -1.80 -17.66 30.07
CA SER A 454 -1.46 -18.05 28.70
C SER A 454 -1.91 -16.96 27.73
N PHE A 455 -3.15 -16.50 27.87
CA PHE A 455 -3.70 -15.43 27.05
C PHE A 455 -2.94 -14.10 27.23
N ALA A 456 -2.58 -13.73 28.47
CA ALA A 456 -1.72 -12.57 28.70
C ALA A 456 -0.34 -12.72 28.03
N HIS A 457 0.27 -13.91 28.09
CA HIS A 457 1.52 -14.19 27.38
C HIS A 457 1.36 -14.07 25.86
N THR A 458 0.33 -14.70 25.28
CA THR A 458 0.06 -14.68 23.84
C THR A 458 -0.22 -13.27 23.32
N CYS A 459 -0.77 -12.37 24.14
CA CYS A 459 -1.01 -10.98 23.73
C CYS A 459 0.16 -10.04 24.03
N LEU A 460 0.82 -10.19 25.18
CA LEU A 460 1.91 -9.30 25.60
C LEU A 460 3.22 -9.58 24.86
N VAL A 461 3.51 -10.84 24.52
CA VAL A 461 4.75 -11.20 23.84
C VAL A 461 4.82 -10.60 22.43
N PRO A 462 3.79 -10.70 21.57
CA PRO A 462 3.78 -10.03 20.27
C PRO A 462 3.80 -8.50 20.39
N ALA A 463 3.11 -7.93 21.37
CA ALA A 463 3.15 -6.48 21.62
C ALA A 463 4.56 -6.03 22.01
N PHE A 464 5.24 -6.77 22.89
CA PHE A 464 6.61 -6.51 23.28
C PHE A 464 7.59 -6.69 22.11
N LEU A 465 7.47 -7.79 21.35
CA LEU A 465 8.28 -8.03 20.15
C LEU A 465 8.07 -6.95 19.10
N TYR A 466 6.83 -6.53 18.86
CA TYR A 466 6.53 -5.40 17.97
C TYR A 466 7.22 -4.13 18.44
N CYS A 467 7.12 -3.79 19.73
CA CYS A 467 7.82 -2.65 20.31
C CYS A 467 9.34 -2.78 20.15
N SER A 468 9.93 -3.95 20.41
CA SER A 468 11.37 -4.20 20.28
C SER A 468 11.86 -4.12 18.84
N ILE A 469 11.13 -4.72 17.90
CA ILE A 469 11.42 -4.69 16.46
C ILE A 469 11.40 -3.25 15.95
N VAL A 470 10.32 -2.53 16.24
CA VAL A 470 10.19 -1.15 15.76
C VAL A 470 11.25 -0.28 16.42
N THR A 471 11.50 -0.41 17.73
CA THR A 471 12.60 0.31 18.40
C THR A 471 13.94 0.02 17.71
N SER A 472 14.24 -1.26 17.43
CA SER A 472 15.49 -1.69 16.79
C SER A 472 15.63 -1.25 15.32
N CYS A 473 14.53 -0.98 14.64
CA CYS A 473 14.54 -0.40 13.30
C CYS A 473 14.76 1.12 13.30
N LEU A 474 14.47 1.79 14.43
CA LEU A 474 14.51 3.24 14.56
C LEU A 474 15.78 3.80 15.23
N LEU A 475 16.64 2.95 15.77
CA LEU A 475 17.86 3.34 16.50
C LEU A 475 18.83 4.31 15.78
N PRO A 476 18.95 4.37 14.44
CA PRO A 476 19.90 5.30 13.82
C PRO A 476 19.49 6.79 13.88
N GLU A 477 18.22 7.14 14.08
CA GLU A 477 17.75 8.54 13.99
C GLU A 477 17.32 9.12 15.36
N ARG A 478 18.03 10.18 15.80
CA ARG A 478 17.84 11.07 16.98
C ARG A 478 16.63 10.88 17.93
N LYS A 479 16.93 11.07 19.23
CA LYS A 479 16.05 11.07 20.43
C LYS A 479 14.70 11.81 20.31
N SER A 480 14.57 12.86 19.49
CA SER A 480 13.33 13.64 19.39
C SER A 480 12.15 12.88 18.76
N LYS A 481 12.41 11.74 18.11
CA LYS A 481 11.38 10.93 17.44
C LYS A 481 10.80 9.79 18.31
N LEU A 482 11.28 9.63 19.55
CA LEU A 482 10.83 8.57 20.45
C LEU A 482 9.38 8.76 20.96
N ALA A 483 8.93 10.01 21.09
CA ALA A 483 7.59 10.33 21.59
C ALA A 483 6.47 9.93 20.62
N GLU A 484 6.66 10.18 19.32
CA GLU A 484 5.68 9.81 18.29
C GLU A 484 5.60 8.28 18.12
N PHE A 485 6.74 7.60 18.29
CA PHE A 485 6.79 6.15 18.37
C PHE A 485 6.00 5.60 19.57
N ALA A 486 6.15 6.19 20.75
CA ALA A 486 5.42 5.77 21.95
C ALA A 486 3.89 5.81 21.72
N SER A 487 3.38 6.78 20.96
CA SER A 487 1.97 6.87 20.60
C SER A 487 1.48 5.68 19.76
N ASN A 488 2.23 5.31 18.72
CA ASN A 488 1.85 4.17 17.85
C ASN A 488 1.97 2.82 18.58
N ALA A 489 3.02 2.64 19.39
CA ALA A 489 3.18 1.46 20.23
C ALA A 489 2.03 1.33 21.25
N MET A 490 1.64 2.45 21.88
CA MET A 490 0.49 2.51 22.78
C MET A 490 -0.81 2.15 22.08
N PHE A 491 -1.04 2.59 20.83
CA PHE A 491 -2.25 2.22 20.10
C PHE A 491 -2.36 0.71 19.86
N VAL A 492 -1.26 0.06 19.43
CA VAL A 492 -1.22 -1.40 19.23
C VAL A 492 -1.45 -2.13 20.56
N PHE A 493 -0.82 -1.64 21.63
CA PHE A 493 -1.01 -2.18 22.98
C PHE A 493 -2.46 -2.05 23.45
N VAL A 494 -3.08 -0.87 23.30
CA VAL A 494 -4.47 -0.61 23.67
C VAL A 494 -5.43 -1.51 22.90
N MET A 495 -5.24 -1.69 21.59
CA MET A 495 -6.07 -2.59 20.78
C MET A 495 -5.94 -4.05 21.23
N SER A 496 -4.72 -4.48 21.53
CA SER A 496 -4.46 -5.82 22.08
C SER A 496 -5.19 -5.99 23.41
N CYS A 497 -5.06 -5.02 24.32
CA CYS A 497 -5.76 -5.00 25.60
C CYS A 497 -7.29 -4.96 25.44
N PHE A 498 -7.82 -4.25 24.44
CA PHE A 498 -9.26 -4.19 24.19
C PHE A 498 -9.82 -5.56 23.80
N VAL A 499 -9.16 -6.26 22.86
CA VAL A 499 -9.51 -7.64 22.52
C VAL A 499 -9.43 -8.52 23.76
N CYS A 500 -8.38 -8.35 24.58
CA CYS A 500 -8.26 -9.08 25.84
C CYS A 500 -9.46 -8.87 26.76
N VAL A 501 -9.86 -7.62 26.94
CA VAL A 501 -10.93 -7.23 27.85
C VAL A 501 -12.27 -7.75 27.35
N CYS A 502 -12.53 -7.67 26.04
CA CYS A 502 -13.74 -8.24 25.45
C CYS A 502 -13.83 -9.76 25.69
N VAL A 503 -12.75 -10.51 25.45
CA VAL A 503 -12.69 -11.95 25.69
C VAL A 503 -12.92 -12.26 27.17
N LEU A 504 -12.22 -11.57 28.07
CA LEU A 504 -12.37 -11.76 29.53
C LEU A 504 -13.78 -11.41 30.03
N ILE A 505 -14.43 -10.37 29.48
CA ILE A 505 -15.82 -10.02 29.79
C ILE A 505 -16.77 -11.15 29.33
N ILE A 506 -16.56 -11.70 28.14
CA ILE A 506 -17.35 -12.82 27.62
C ILE A 506 -17.21 -14.04 28.54
N ILE A 507 -15.97 -14.42 28.88
CA ILE A 507 -15.68 -15.51 29.82
C ILE A 507 -16.36 -15.25 31.17
N GLY A 508 -16.14 -14.07 31.76
CA GLY A 508 -16.69 -13.71 33.06
C GLY A 508 -18.23 -13.76 33.09
N ARG A 509 -18.89 -13.39 31.99
CA ARG A 509 -20.35 -13.51 31.85
C ARG A 509 -20.82 -14.95 31.72
N ILE A 510 -20.13 -15.77 30.93
CA ILE A 510 -20.48 -17.19 30.74
C ILE A 510 -20.39 -17.96 32.06
N TYR A 511 -19.32 -17.74 32.83
CA TYR A 511 -19.06 -18.49 34.07
C TYR A 511 -19.59 -17.82 35.34
N LYS A 512 -20.32 -16.69 35.22
CA LYS A 512 -20.77 -15.85 36.36
C LYS A 512 -19.63 -15.45 37.31
N MET A 513 -18.39 -15.37 36.81
CA MET A 513 -17.22 -15.00 37.61
C MET A 513 -17.16 -13.49 37.77
N ARG A 514 -17.78 -12.97 38.84
CA ARG A 514 -17.79 -11.53 39.16
C ARG A 514 -16.37 -10.95 39.29
N THR A 515 -15.43 -11.72 39.82
CA THR A 515 -14.03 -11.28 40.06
C THR A 515 -13.22 -11.14 38.77
N LEU A 516 -13.54 -11.92 37.74
CA LEU A 516 -12.79 -11.95 36.48
C LEU A 516 -13.22 -10.82 35.54
N VAL A 517 -14.41 -10.25 35.74
CA VAL A 517 -14.91 -9.07 35.01
C VAL A 517 -14.33 -7.77 35.59
N SER A 518 -14.06 -7.70 36.89
CA SER A 518 -13.55 -6.49 37.55
C SER A 518 -12.05 -6.22 37.31
N ILE A 519 -11.23 -7.26 37.17
CA ILE A 519 -9.80 -7.15 36.85
C ILE A 519 -9.55 -6.41 35.51
N PRO A 520 -10.13 -6.84 34.37
CA PRO A 520 -9.89 -6.20 33.08
C PRO A 520 -10.51 -4.80 32.99
N LEU A 521 -11.68 -4.54 33.60
CA LEU A 521 -12.26 -3.20 33.63
C LEU A 521 -11.32 -2.20 34.33
N ASN A 522 -10.77 -2.56 35.49
CA ASN A 522 -9.82 -1.71 36.21
C ASN A 522 -8.48 -1.56 35.46
N LEU A 523 -8.00 -2.63 34.80
CA LEU A 523 -6.80 -2.57 33.97
C LEU A 523 -7.01 -1.66 32.76
N THR A 524 -8.14 -1.77 32.06
CA THR A 524 -8.47 -0.93 30.91
C THR A 524 -8.63 0.53 31.33
N PHE A 525 -9.34 0.79 32.44
CA PHE A 525 -9.53 2.14 32.96
C PHE A 525 -8.20 2.77 33.39
N GLY A 526 -7.35 1.99 34.08
CA GLY A 526 -5.99 2.42 34.43
C GLY A 526 -5.11 2.69 33.21
N LEU A 527 -5.18 1.85 32.17
CA LEU A 527 -4.41 2.01 30.93
C LEU A 527 -4.90 3.17 30.06
N VAL A 528 -6.21 3.41 30.00
CA VAL A 528 -6.81 4.58 29.34
C VAL A 528 -6.38 5.87 30.07
N LEU A 529 -6.35 5.87 31.41
CA LEU A 529 -5.84 7.00 32.19
C LEU A 529 -4.34 7.22 32.01
N LEU A 530 -3.55 6.15 31.83
CA LEU A 530 -2.11 6.22 31.54
C LEU A 530 -1.79 6.63 30.09
N SER A 531 -2.76 6.61 29.17
CA SER A 531 -2.59 7.05 27.78
C SER A 531 -2.75 8.56 27.58
N GLY A 532 -2.99 9.32 28.67
CA GLY A 532 -3.08 10.78 28.61
C GLY A 532 -1.76 11.47 28.22
N PRO A 533 -1.80 12.68 27.62
CA PRO A 533 -0.61 13.41 27.14
C PRO A 533 0.51 13.57 28.18
N SER A 534 0.16 13.59 29.46
CA SER A 534 1.06 13.78 30.61
C SER A 534 2.03 12.61 30.84
N CYS A 535 1.73 11.39 30.36
CA CYS A 535 2.57 10.20 30.60
C CYS A 535 3.77 10.08 29.65
N CYS A 536 3.74 10.70 28.47
CA CYS A 536 4.90 10.72 27.56
C CYS A 536 6.14 11.36 28.19
N ASN A 537 5.95 12.33 29.09
CA ASN A 537 7.06 12.99 29.79
C ASN A 537 7.70 12.08 30.86
N TYR A 538 6.94 11.17 31.48
CA TYR A 538 7.43 10.30 32.54
C TYR A 538 8.31 9.15 32.02
N VAL A 539 7.92 8.54 30.90
CA VAL A 539 8.71 7.48 30.24
C VAL A 539 10.02 8.03 29.67
N SER A 540 9.99 9.27 29.16
CA SER A 540 11.19 9.99 28.71
C SER A 540 12.18 10.26 29.87
N CYS A 541 11.68 10.71 31.03
CA CYS A 541 12.50 10.91 32.23
C CYS A 541 13.09 9.60 32.78
N TRP A 542 12.32 8.50 32.77
CA TRP A 542 12.78 7.20 33.25
C TRP A 542 13.93 6.62 32.40
N PHE A 543 13.86 6.78 31.07
CA PHE A 543 14.95 6.37 30.17
C PHE A 543 16.20 7.25 30.28
N SER A 544 16.05 8.57 30.46
CA SER A 544 17.18 9.48 30.70
C SER A 544 17.91 9.17 32.01
N ALA A 545 17.19 8.86 33.08
CA ALA A 545 17.78 8.54 34.38
C ALA A 545 18.59 7.23 34.38
N ARG A 546 18.23 6.26 33.53
CA ARG A 546 18.89 4.95 33.49
C ARG A 546 20.13 4.91 32.58
N MET A 547 20.24 5.83 31.62
CA MET A 547 21.40 5.95 30.73
C MET A 547 22.57 6.75 31.33
N HIS A 548 22.36 7.46 32.45
CA HIS A 548 23.41 8.26 33.12
C HIS A 548 23.99 7.59 34.38
N GLY A 549 23.66 6.32 34.63
CA GLY A 549 24.17 5.56 35.78
C GLY A 549 25.47 4.81 35.46
N GLY A 550 26.59 5.53 35.29
CA GLY A 550 27.94 4.98 35.33
C GLY A 550 28.69 5.50 36.58
N PRO A 551 29.53 4.68 37.24
CA PRO A 551 30.08 5.01 38.55
C PRO A 551 31.10 6.16 38.48
N SER A 552 30.87 7.14 39.34
CA SER A 552 31.74 8.28 39.62
C SER A 552 33.09 7.83 40.18
N SER A 553 34.18 8.12 39.46
CA SER A 553 35.53 8.22 40.02
C SER A 553 35.89 9.69 40.18
N LYS A 554 36.14 10.06 41.43
CA LYS A 554 36.66 11.36 41.88
C LYS A 554 37.95 11.72 41.15
N GLN A 555 38.07 12.93 40.63
CA GLN A 555 39.34 13.65 40.62
C GLN A 555 39.11 15.16 40.62
N GLU A 556 40.09 15.86 41.20
CA GLU A 556 39.97 17.07 41.98
C GLU A 556 39.86 18.37 41.19
N VAL A 557 39.32 19.34 41.92
CA VAL A 557 39.27 20.77 41.61
C VAL A 557 40.67 21.35 41.55
N GLY A 558 40.97 22.06 40.46
CA GLY A 558 42.08 23.01 40.36
C GLY A 558 41.65 24.18 39.47
N GLN A 559 41.31 25.30 40.09
CA GLN A 559 41.11 26.59 39.43
C GLN A 559 42.45 27.11 38.91
N GLU A 560 42.48 27.67 37.70
CA GLU A 560 43.22 28.92 37.47
C GLU A 560 42.75 29.64 36.21
N ALA A 561 42.87 30.96 36.28
CA ALA A 561 42.21 31.93 35.43
C ALA A 561 43.18 32.53 34.39
N SER A 562 42.55 33.16 33.39
CA SER A 562 42.96 34.41 32.74
C SER A 562 43.69 34.33 31.39
N LYS A 563 43.16 35.17 30.47
CA LYS A 563 43.84 35.99 29.44
C LYS A 563 44.46 35.24 28.25
N GLU A 564 44.62 35.78 27.05
CA GLU A 564 44.16 36.93 26.27
C GLU A 564 44.92 36.79 24.92
N CYS A 565 44.44 37.42 23.85
CA CYS A 565 45.15 37.68 22.58
C CYS A 565 45.36 36.59 21.52
N ASN A 566 44.71 36.84 20.36
CA ASN A 566 45.30 37.02 19.03
C ASN A 566 46.59 36.28 18.67
N GLN A 567 46.54 35.48 17.59
CA GLN A 567 47.43 35.60 16.43
C GLN A 567 47.02 34.61 15.33
N GLU A 568 46.63 35.13 14.16
CA GLU A 568 47.03 34.54 12.86
C GLU A 568 48.56 34.63 12.75
N PRO A 569 49.25 33.71 12.06
CA PRO A 569 49.44 33.86 10.61
C PRO A 569 49.66 32.54 9.83
N GLY A 570 49.68 32.66 8.50
CA GLY A 570 50.77 32.04 7.74
C GLY A 570 50.38 30.99 6.70
N GLU A 571 50.27 31.48 5.47
CA GLU A 571 50.68 30.88 4.21
C GLU A 571 51.57 29.62 4.29
N HIS A 572 51.25 28.61 3.46
CA HIS A 572 52.28 27.82 2.79
C HIS A 572 51.78 27.34 1.43
N GLU A 573 52.45 27.86 0.40
CA GLU A 573 52.39 27.49 -1.01
C GLU A 573 53.67 26.69 -1.34
N SER A 574 53.54 25.57 -2.06
CA SER A 574 54.52 24.96 -3.00
C SER A 574 53.97 23.58 -3.42
N THR A 575 53.49 23.41 -4.65
CA THR A 575 54.21 22.98 -5.88
C THR A 575 54.87 21.60 -5.78
N GLU A 576 54.31 20.63 -6.52
CA GLU A 576 55.12 19.69 -7.30
C GLU A 576 54.33 19.21 -8.54
N GLU A 577 54.77 19.73 -9.70
CA GLU A 577 54.50 19.25 -11.05
C GLU A 577 55.24 17.92 -11.28
N THR A 578 54.63 17.01 -12.03
CA THR A 578 55.35 16.03 -12.86
C THR A 578 54.49 15.69 -14.08
N ASP A 579 54.82 16.35 -15.20
CA ASP A 579 54.55 15.88 -16.55
C ASP A 579 55.63 14.84 -16.93
N LEU A 580 55.25 13.75 -17.61
CA LEU A 580 56.07 13.09 -18.65
C LEU A 580 55.17 12.19 -19.53
N GLU A 581 54.96 12.69 -20.76
CA GLU A 581 55.08 12.04 -22.08
C GLU A 581 54.30 10.76 -22.45
N GLU A 582 53.43 10.96 -23.45
CA GLU A 582 53.16 10.20 -24.70
C GLU A 582 53.77 8.79 -24.88
N ASP A 583 52.90 7.82 -25.23
CA ASP A 583 53.21 6.85 -26.30
C ASP A 583 51.92 6.25 -26.91
N ASP A 584 52.02 5.94 -28.20
CA ASP A 584 50.99 5.67 -29.19
C ASP A 584 50.32 4.29 -29.07
N GLY A 585 49.10 4.16 -29.58
CA GLY A 585 48.44 2.86 -29.73
C GLY A 585 47.01 2.93 -30.27
N GLU A 586 46.88 3.16 -31.57
CA GLU A 586 45.68 2.83 -32.34
C GLU A 586 45.37 1.33 -32.21
N ASP A 587 44.16 0.98 -31.77
CA ASP A 587 43.56 -0.32 -32.06
C ASP A 587 42.07 -0.16 -32.37
N VAL A 588 41.77 -0.39 -33.64
CA VAL A 588 40.45 -0.47 -34.25
C VAL A 588 39.78 -1.76 -33.78
N LEU A 589 38.74 -1.67 -32.95
CA LEU A 589 37.88 -2.80 -32.63
C LEU A 589 36.58 -2.73 -33.44
N GLU A 590 36.48 -3.64 -34.42
CA GLU A 590 35.27 -3.98 -35.16
C GLU A 590 34.12 -4.43 -34.23
N PRO A 591 32.85 -4.17 -34.61
CA PRO A 591 31.70 -4.66 -33.85
C PRO A 591 31.45 -6.15 -34.16
N ARG A 592 31.53 -6.99 -33.13
CA ARG A 592 31.09 -8.39 -33.17
C ARG A 592 29.60 -8.50 -33.44
N GLU A 593 29.25 -9.23 -34.50
CA GLU A 593 27.92 -9.78 -34.77
C GLU A 593 27.41 -10.66 -33.61
N PRO A 594 26.11 -10.63 -33.26
CA PRO A 594 25.52 -11.61 -32.36
C PRO A 594 25.19 -12.90 -33.13
N GLN A 595 25.94 -13.97 -32.85
CA GLN A 595 25.58 -15.32 -33.29
C GLN A 595 24.25 -15.75 -32.68
N GLY A 596 23.28 -16.00 -33.56
CA GLY A 596 21.98 -16.55 -33.21
C GLY A 596 22.08 -18.02 -32.80
N ALA A 597 21.57 -18.33 -31.61
CA ALA A 597 21.22 -19.68 -31.23
C ALA A 597 19.76 -19.95 -31.63
N ALA A 598 19.59 -20.63 -32.77
CA ALA A 598 18.33 -21.20 -33.19
C ALA A 598 18.00 -22.42 -32.29
N CYS A 599 16.95 -22.30 -31.48
CA CYS A 599 16.34 -23.44 -30.80
C CYS A 599 15.12 -23.90 -31.60
N THR A 600 15.34 -24.88 -32.47
CA THR A 600 14.31 -25.57 -33.24
C THR A 600 13.58 -26.54 -32.30
N TYR A 601 12.34 -26.24 -31.91
CA TYR A 601 11.42 -27.24 -31.35
C TYR A 601 10.55 -27.80 -32.46
N ILE A 602 10.77 -29.07 -32.75
CA ILE A 602 9.94 -29.92 -33.62
C ILE A 602 8.62 -30.18 -32.88
N ILE A 603 7.52 -29.70 -33.44
CA ILE A 603 6.16 -30.12 -33.09
C ILE A 603 5.94 -31.47 -33.79
N ASN A 604 5.76 -32.54 -33.02
CA ASN A 604 5.27 -33.81 -33.55
C ASN A 604 3.83 -34.05 -33.09
N ILE A 605 3.00 -34.35 -34.07
CA ILE A 605 1.54 -34.40 -34.04
C ILE A 605 1.07 -35.84 -33.79
N MET A 606 0.08 -35.97 -32.89
CA MET A 606 -0.97 -37.01 -32.76
C MET A 606 -0.57 -38.49 -32.56
N ALA A 607 -1.06 -39.06 -31.45
CA ALA A 607 -1.42 -40.47 -31.33
C ALA A 607 -2.96 -40.61 -31.18
N PRO A 608 -3.59 -41.66 -31.75
CA PRO A 608 -5.04 -41.84 -31.81
C PRO A 608 -5.61 -42.48 -30.53
N PRO A 609 -6.95 -42.43 -30.30
CA PRO A 609 -7.57 -42.93 -29.07
C PRO A 609 -7.68 -44.45 -29.06
N PRO A 610 -7.71 -45.10 -27.88
CA PRO A 610 -7.87 -46.54 -27.77
C PRO A 610 -9.34 -46.94 -28.00
N LYS A 611 -9.50 -48.10 -28.65
CA LYS A 611 -10.78 -48.76 -28.93
C LYS A 611 -11.36 -49.37 -27.66
N ALA A 612 -12.69 -49.32 -27.57
CA ALA A 612 -13.50 -50.10 -26.65
C ALA A 612 -13.43 -51.58 -27.01
N ASP A 613 -13.35 -52.47 -26.01
CA ASP A 613 -14.08 -53.75 -25.97
C ASP A 613 -13.95 -54.42 -24.58
N GLU A 614 -15.12 -54.85 -24.09
CA GLU A 614 -15.48 -55.87 -23.08
C GLU A 614 -15.30 -55.71 -21.54
N PRO A 615 -16.24 -56.30 -20.76
CA PRO A 615 -16.46 -56.01 -19.35
C PRO A 615 -15.95 -57.10 -18.40
N SER A 616 -15.34 -56.72 -17.28
CA SER A 616 -15.09 -57.65 -16.16
C SER A 616 -15.46 -57.04 -14.81
N LEU A 617 -16.23 -57.84 -14.08
CA LEU A 617 -16.79 -57.68 -12.74
C LEU A 617 -15.75 -57.41 -11.63
N MET A 618 -16.24 -56.77 -10.54
CA MET A 618 -15.70 -56.69 -9.16
C MET A 618 -14.47 -55.76 -8.96
N THR A 619 -14.33 -54.93 -7.92
CA THR A 619 -14.94 -54.86 -6.58
C THR A 619 -14.72 -53.44 -6.00
N THR A 620 -15.59 -53.04 -5.08
CA THR A 620 -15.52 -51.83 -4.24
C THR A 620 -14.35 -51.86 -3.25
N GLN A 621 -13.36 -50.97 -3.40
CA GLN A 621 -12.69 -50.21 -2.32
C GLN A 621 -11.49 -49.44 -2.91
N GLU A 622 -11.38 -48.16 -2.51
CA GLU A 622 -10.17 -47.33 -2.55
C GLU A 622 -9.62 -46.90 -3.93
N ALA A 623 -9.80 -45.62 -4.27
CA ALA A 623 -8.69 -44.67 -4.30
C ALA A 623 -9.14 -43.32 -4.88
N VAL A 624 -9.27 -42.36 -3.97
CA VAL A 624 -9.25 -40.92 -4.23
C VAL A 624 -7.88 -40.57 -4.76
N CYS A 625 -7.77 -40.17 -6.03
CA CYS A 625 -6.71 -39.31 -6.57
C CYS A 625 -6.96 -39.05 -8.06
N SER A 626 -7.31 -37.81 -8.42
CA SER A 626 -7.04 -37.13 -9.72
C SER A 626 -8.10 -36.05 -9.97
N VAL A 627 -7.88 -34.87 -9.39
CA VAL A 627 -8.33 -33.59 -9.95
C VAL A 627 -7.06 -32.76 -10.16
N TYR A 628 -6.98 -32.11 -11.31
CA TYR A 628 -5.95 -31.21 -11.86
C TYR A 628 -5.16 -31.76 -13.04
N ILE A 629 -5.77 -31.61 -14.23
CA ILE A 629 -5.18 -30.85 -15.34
C ILE A 629 -6.15 -29.73 -15.69
#